data_AF-A0A820ZPD8-F1
#
_entry.id   AF-A0A820ZPD8-F1
#
_cell.length_a   1.000
_cell.length_b   1.000
_cell.length_c   1.000
_cell.angle_alpha   90.00
_cell.angle_beta   90.00
_cell.angle_gamma   90.00
#
_symmetry.space_group_name_H-M   'P 1'
#
loop_
_entity.id
_entity.type
_entity.pdbx_description
1 polymer ?
#
loop_
_entity_poly.entity_id
_entity_poly.type
_entity_poly.pdbx_seq_one_letter_code
_entity_poly.pdbx_strand_id
1 'polypeptide(L)'
;ATERKKLIGLIQGMDNDDIVNFLGSLDYVFTYLRDIDMDLNIEMPTIQTFVEKNIRWQSCLSDYVRRKAPFSTIYLKYIIDLYELLEEYVFDQVLRNYVKQAWCAESFPVSERTQIVERFIAMTFGKQEIAASLRNIDSWIGILKRVMIRVLSNVNVDTKVPLQYYLERKDLWTGNVADADIITFDLDDTILLHHTFVILTGLERKQKPSPTDIDGEQEQNNQKKEPKSVETSTAKVTSWMDLKGKNPSTQVKVIQTSGAKAKKRIA
;
A
#
# COMPACT_ATOMS: atom_id res chain seq x y z
N ALA A 1 -11.16 -20.34 -0.98
CA ALA A 1 -9.80 -20.80 -1.33
C ALA A 1 -9.51 -20.72 -2.84
N THR A 2 -10.37 -21.25 -3.72
CA THR A 2 -10.15 -21.26 -5.18
C THR A 2 -10.16 -19.86 -5.81
N GLU A 3 -11.13 -19.00 -5.46
CA GLU A 3 -11.20 -17.64 -6.00
C GLU A 3 -10.06 -16.74 -5.52
N ARG A 4 -9.72 -16.77 -4.22
CA ARG A 4 -8.54 -16.06 -3.69
C ARG A 4 -7.25 -16.44 -4.43
N LYS A 5 -7.04 -17.72 -4.77
CA LYS A 5 -5.89 -18.16 -5.58
C LYS A 5 -5.92 -17.59 -7.00
N LYS A 6 -7.10 -17.51 -7.63
CA LYS A 6 -7.26 -16.86 -8.95
C LYS A 6 -6.93 -15.37 -8.87
N LEU A 7 -7.42 -14.67 -7.85
CA LEU A 7 -7.12 -13.25 -7.62
C LEU A 7 -5.63 -13.02 -7.40
N ILE A 8 -4.97 -13.85 -6.58
CA ILE A 8 -3.52 -13.78 -6.37
C ILE A 8 -2.76 -14.01 -7.68
N GLY A 9 -3.12 -15.06 -8.44
CA GLY A 9 -2.47 -15.36 -9.72
C GLY A 9 -2.66 -14.24 -10.75
N LEU A 10 -3.82 -13.56 -10.73
CA LEU A 10 -4.06 -12.38 -11.53
C LEU A 10 -3.14 -11.22 -11.15
N ILE A 11 -3.08 -10.87 -9.87
CA ILE A 11 -2.29 -9.73 -9.37
C ILE A 11 -0.80 -9.96 -9.61
N GLN A 12 -0.31 -11.19 -9.44
CA GLN A 12 1.09 -11.56 -9.72
C GLN A 12 1.50 -11.36 -11.20
N GLY A 13 0.55 -11.31 -12.13
CA GLY A 13 0.78 -11.03 -13.54
C GLY A 13 0.67 -9.55 -13.94
N MET A 14 0.48 -8.65 -12.97
CA MET A 14 0.39 -7.20 -13.19
C MET A 14 1.73 -6.52 -12.91
N ASP A 15 2.05 -5.47 -13.66
CA ASP A 15 3.14 -4.57 -13.31
C ASP A 15 2.66 -3.48 -12.32
N ASN A 16 3.58 -2.65 -11.82
CA ASN A 16 3.26 -1.64 -10.81
C ASN A 16 2.25 -0.58 -11.32
N ASP A 17 2.34 -0.20 -12.59
CA ASP A 17 1.44 0.80 -13.18
C ASP A 17 0.02 0.23 -13.30
N ASP A 18 -0.10 -1.03 -13.69
CA ASP A 18 -1.37 -1.76 -13.73
C ASP A 18 -2.03 -1.78 -12.35
N ILE A 19 -1.28 -2.13 -11.31
CA ILE A 19 -1.81 -2.26 -9.95
C ILE A 19 -2.33 -0.91 -9.45
N VAL A 20 -1.59 0.17 -9.66
CA VAL A 20 -2.02 1.52 -9.27
C VAL A 20 -3.28 1.94 -10.02
N ASN A 21 -3.33 1.68 -11.33
CA ASN A 21 -4.51 1.97 -12.15
C ASN A 21 -5.73 1.14 -11.73
N PHE A 22 -5.53 -0.13 -11.36
CA PHE A 22 -6.59 -1.01 -10.83
C PHE A 22 -7.13 -0.50 -9.49
N LEU A 23 -6.24 -0.10 -8.57
CA LEU A 23 -6.65 0.40 -7.26
C LEU A 23 -7.51 1.68 -7.39
N GLY A 24 -7.03 2.67 -8.16
CA GLY A 24 -7.79 3.91 -8.39
C GLY A 24 -9.11 3.67 -9.15
N SER A 25 -9.14 2.67 -10.03
CA SER A 25 -10.37 2.24 -10.70
C SER A 25 -11.39 1.67 -9.71
N LEU A 26 -10.96 0.86 -8.75
CA LEU A 26 -11.85 0.27 -7.74
C LEU A 26 -12.44 1.32 -6.80
N ASP A 27 -11.67 2.33 -6.38
CA ASP A 27 -12.19 3.45 -5.58
C ASP A 27 -13.38 4.14 -6.28
N TYR A 28 -13.29 4.27 -7.61
CA TYR A 28 -14.39 4.81 -8.41
C TYR A 28 -15.60 3.87 -8.43
N VAL A 29 -15.38 2.54 -8.59
CA VAL A 29 -16.46 1.55 -8.52
C VAL A 29 -17.17 1.58 -7.16
N PHE A 30 -16.41 1.68 -6.05
CA PHE A 30 -16.97 1.78 -4.71
C PHE A 30 -17.85 3.02 -4.51
N THR A 31 -17.49 4.15 -5.12
CA THR A 31 -18.31 5.37 -5.07
C THR A 31 -19.71 5.14 -5.61
N TYR A 32 -19.84 4.38 -6.71
CA TYR A 32 -21.15 4.06 -7.31
C TYR A 32 -21.88 2.95 -6.57
N LEU A 33 -21.16 1.95 -6.03
CA LEU A 33 -21.76 0.90 -5.21
C LEU A 33 -22.46 1.45 -3.97
N ARG A 34 -21.97 2.56 -3.41
CA ARG A 34 -22.60 3.22 -2.26
C ARG A 34 -24.02 3.72 -2.55
N ASP A 35 -24.27 4.10 -3.78
CA ASP A 35 -25.50 4.82 -4.17
C ASP A 35 -26.50 3.89 -4.92
N ILE A 36 -26.20 2.59 -5.01
CA ILE A 36 -27.03 1.59 -5.70
C ILE A 36 -27.66 0.64 -4.69
N ASP A 37 -28.98 0.55 -4.74
CA ASP A 37 -29.75 -0.47 -4.03
C ASP A 37 -29.73 -1.76 -4.87
N MET A 38 -28.93 -2.73 -4.47
CA MET A 38 -28.86 -4.03 -5.17
C MET A 38 -29.83 -5.02 -4.55
N ASP A 39 -30.72 -5.57 -5.37
CA ASP A 39 -31.56 -6.71 -4.97
C ASP A 39 -30.67 -7.96 -4.78
N LEU A 40 -30.54 -8.38 -3.52
CA LEU A 40 -29.71 -9.52 -3.11
C LEU A 40 -30.24 -10.87 -3.64
N ASN A 41 -31.45 -10.91 -4.21
CA ASN A 41 -32.03 -12.12 -4.79
C ASN A 41 -31.61 -12.37 -6.25
N ILE A 42 -30.92 -11.42 -6.88
CA ILE A 42 -30.43 -11.55 -8.26
C ILE A 42 -29.01 -12.14 -8.24
N GLU A 43 -28.69 -12.98 -9.24
CA GLU A 43 -27.32 -13.45 -9.45
C GLU A 43 -26.36 -12.26 -9.56
N MET A 44 -25.41 -12.19 -8.62
CA MET A 44 -24.46 -11.09 -8.55
C MET A 44 -23.69 -10.96 -9.87
N PRO A 45 -23.70 -9.77 -10.51
CA PRO A 45 -22.99 -9.58 -11.77
C PRO A 45 -21.47 -9.67 -11.56
N THR A 46 -20.73 -9.74 -12.67
CA THR A 46 -19.28 -9.49 -12.63
C THR A 46 -18.99 -8.02 -12.42
N ILE A 47 -17.79 -7.67 -11.94
CA ILE A 47 -17.37 -6.26 -11.80
C ILE A 47 -17.54 -5.54 -13.14
N GLN A 48 -17.18 -6.20 -14.24
CA GLN A 48 -17.38 -5.62 -15.57
C GLN A 48 -18.85 -5.43 -15.92
N THR A 49 -19.71 -6.43 -15.70
CA THR A 49 -21.13 -6.26 -16.01
C THR A 49 -21.76 -5.14 -15.18
N PHE A 50 -21.33 -4.99 -13.93
CA PHE A 50 -21.78 -3.91 -13.04
C PHE A 50 -21.36 -2.53 -13.57
N VAL A 51 -20.07 -2.34 -13.86
CA VAL A 51 -19.58 -1.05 -14.32
C VAL A 51 -20.24 -0.73 -15.69
N GLU A 52 -20.51 -1.71 -16.59
CA GLU A 52 -21.06 -1.46 -17.95
C GLU A 52 -22.50 -0.94 -17.88
N LYS A 53 -23.24 -1.45 -16.91
CA LYS A 53 -24.65 -1.10 -16.71
C LYS A 53 -24.84 0.19 -15.91
N ASN A 54 -24.00 0.43 -14.91
CA ASN A 54 -24.27 1.45 -13.89
C ASN A 54 -23.33 2.66 -13.94
N ILE A 55 -22.17 2.51 -14.56
CA ILE A 55 -21.16 3.56 -14.65
C ILE A 55 -21.02 3.92 -16.13
N ARG A 56 -20.87 5.21 -16.46
CA ARG A 56 -20.51 5.61 -17.83
C ARG A 56 -19.09 5.10 -18.12
N TRP A 57 -19.03 3.87 -18.62
CA TRP A 57 -17.87 2.98 -18.77
C TRP A 57 -16.62 3.62 -19.40
N GLN A 58 -16.82 4.65 -20.22
CA GLN A 58 -15.78 5.31 -21.01
C GLN A 58 -14.88 6.27 -20.20
N SER A 59 -15.25 6.63 -18.96
CA SER A 59 -14.50 7.62 -18.18
C SER A 59 -13.78 7.06 -16.95
N CYS A 60 -13.99 5.80 -16.58
CA CYS A 60 -13.60 5.28 -15.27
C CYS A 60 -12.51 4.21 -15.27
N LEU A 61 -12.36 3.45 -16.36
CA LEU A 61 -11.37 2.37 -16.48
C LEU A 61 -10.46 2.65 -17.65
N SER A 62 -9.15 2.43 -17.50
CA SER A 62 -8.24 2.54 -18.63
C SER A 62 -8.58 1.47 -19.69
N ASP A 63 -8.40 1.81 -20.96
CA ASP A 63 -8.57 0.85 -22.08
C ASP A 63 -7.71 -0.41 -21.93
N TYR A 64 -6.64 -0.30 -21.17
CA TYR A 64 -5.77 -1.39 -20.79
C TYR A 64 -6.44 -2.37 -19.83
N VAL A 65 -7.04 -1.86 -18.74
CA VAL A 65 -7.84 -2.63 -17.78
C VAL A 65 -9.04 -3.29 -18.48
N ARG A 66 -9.64 -2.59 -19.47
CA ARG A 66 -10.74 -3.09 -20.30
C ARG A 66 -10.38 -4.31 -21.14
N ARG A 67 -9.14 -4.42 -21.62
CA ARG A 67 -8.70 -5.51 -22.52
C ARG A 67 -8.11 -6.71 -21.80
N LYS A 68 -7.52 -6.51 -20.62
CA LYS A 68 -7.23 -7.63 -19.73
C LYS A 68 -8.59 -8.18 -19.25
N ALA A 69 -8.70 -9.50 -19.06
CA ALA A 69 -9.96 -10.15 -18.69
C ALA A 69 -10.31 -10.22 -17.17
N PRO A 70 -9.69 -9.48 -16.22
CA PRO A 70 -9.96 -9.76 -14.82
C PRO A 70 -11.34 -9.33 -14.36
N PHE A 71 -11.85 -8.18 -14.78
CA PHE A 71 -13.17 -7.72 -14.33
C PHE A 71 -14.33 -8.51 -14.94
N SER A 72 -14.15 -9.10 -16.12
CA SER A 72 -15.11 -10.04 -16.71
C SER A 72 -15.19 -11.37 -15.95
N THR A 73 -14.12 -11.77 -15.25
CA THR A 73 -14.05 -13.09 -14.59
C THR A 73 -14.30 -13.03 -13.08
N ILE A 74 -14.28 -11.83 -12.49
CA ILE A 74 -14.49 -11.62 -11.06
C ILE A 74 -15.94 -11.17 -10.80
N TYR A 75 -16.65 -11.97 -10.00
CA TYR A 75 -17.97 -11.59 -9.50
C TYR A 75 -17.88 -10.42 -8.53
N LEU A 76 -18.84 -9.50 -8.61
CA LEU A 76 -18.90 -8.28 -7.82
C LEU A 76 -18.83 -8.55 -6.30
N LYS A 77 -19.37 -9.69 -5.84
CA LYS A 77 -19.29 -10.11 -4.43
C LYS A 77 -17.86 -10.26 -3.88
N TYR A 78 -16.86 -10.37 -4.76
CA TYR A 78 -15.43 -10.48 -4.39
C TYR A 78 -14.66 -9.16 -4.55
N ILE A 79 -15.34 -8.03 -4.80
CA ILE A 79 -14.68 -6.75 -5.05
C ILE A 79 -13.89 -6.24 -3.83
N ILE A 80 -14.39 -6.48 -2.60
CA ILE A 80 -13.67 -6.15 -1.36
C ILE A 80 -12.43 -7.02 -1.22
N ASP A 81 -12.56 -8.34 -1.42
CA ASP A 81 -11.42 -9.27 -1.39
C ASP A 81 -10.33 -8.88 -2.39
N LEU A 82 -10.74 -8.49 -3.61
CA LEU A 82 -9.82 -8.00 -4.64
C LEU A 82 -9.10 -6.72 -4.20
N TYR A 83 -9.84 -5.76 -3.63
CA TYR A 83 -9.27 -4.50 -3.17
C TYR A 83 -8.24 -4.72 -2.06
N GLU A 84 -8.57 -5.53 -1.06
CA GLU A 84 -7.65 -5.85 0.04
C GLU A 84 -6.38 -6.55 -0.44
N LEU A 85 -6.51 -7.49 -1.39
CA LEU A 85 -5.34 -8.17 -1.97
C LEU A 85 -4.46 -7.23 -2.79
N LEU A 86 -5.06 -6.29 -3.53
CA LEU A 86 -4.30 -5.27 -4.26
C LEU A 86 -3.54 -4.37 -3.30
N GLU A 87 -4.17 -3.95 -2.19
CA GLU A 87 -3.48 -3.19 -1.15
C GLU A 87 -2.29 -3.98 -0.59
N GLU A 88 -2.48 -5.21 -0.12
CA GLU A 88 -1.37 -6.03 0.38
C GLU A 88 -0.20 -6.12 -0.62
N TYR A 89 -0.51 -6.26 -1.91
CA TYR A 89 0.50 -6.33 -2.97
C TYR A 89 1.18 -4.98 -3.23
N VAL A 90 0.43 -3.86 -3.25
CA VAL A 90 0.99 -2.49 -3.35
C VAL A 90 1.95 -2.21 -2.20
N PHE A 91 1.60 -2.64 -0.99
CA PHE A 91 2.48 -2.51 0.16
C PHE A 91 3.80 -3.23 -0.12
N ASP A 92 3.74 -4.51 -0.50
CA ASP A 92 4.92 -5.35 -0.65
C ASP A 92 5.86 -4.88 -1.78
N GLN A 93 5.31 -4.47 -2.93
CA GLN A 93 6.13 -4.07 -4.08
C GLN A 93 6.62 -2.62 -4.01
N VAL A 94 5.76 -1.72 -3.53
CA VAL A 94 6.00 -0.28 -3.64
C VAL A 94 6.27 0.30 -2.27
N LEU A 95 5.25 0.33 -1.41
CA LEU A 95 5.22 1.18 -0.22
C LEU A 95 6.28 0.77 0.82
N ARG A 96 6.59 -0.52 0.93
CA ARG A 96 7.62 -1.07 1.83
C ARG A 96 8.98 -0.38 1.65
N ASN A 97 9.34 -0.01 0.43
CA ASN A 97 10.63 0.62 0.12
C ASN A 97 10.66 2.13 0.41
N TYR A 98 9.49 2.74 0.61
CA TYR A 98 9.34 4.18 0.85
C TYR A 98 8.84 4.50 2.26
N VAL A 99 8.81 3.50 3.17
CA VAL A 99 8.51 3.73 4.58
C VAL A 99 9.51 4.75 5.11
N LYS A 100 9.00 5.81 5.76
CA LYS A 100 9.83 6.88 6.31
C LYS A 100 10.88 6.27 7.22
N GLN A 101 12.14 6.67 7.06
CA GLN A 101 13.26 6.16 7.87
C GLN A 101 12.94 6.16 9.37
N ALA A 102 12.30 7.22 9.87
CA ALA A 102 11.89 7.35 11.28
C ALA A 102 10.95 6.25 11.80
N TRP A 103 10.31 5.48 10.92
CA TRP A 103 9.42 4.37 11.24
C TRP A 103 10.01 3.01 10.84
N CYS A 104 11.17 3.01 10.19
CA CYS A 104 11.88 1.80 9.85
C CYS A 104 12.44 1.13 11.11
N ALA A 105 12.64 -0.19 11.03
CA ALA A 105 13.17 -0.97 12.14
C ALA A 105 14.56 -0.45 12.59
N GLU A 106 15.34 0.15 11.70
CA GLU A 106 16.66 0.68 12.01
C GLU A 106 16.63 1.93 12.89
N SER A 107 15.47 2.60 13.00
CA SER A 107 15.29 3.78 13.87
C SER A 107 15.06 3.45 15.34
N PHE A 108 14.84 2.18 15.66
CA PHE A 108 14.61 1.70 17.03
C PHE A 108 15.76 0.78 17.46
N PRO A 109 16.23 0.90 18.71
CA PRO A 109 17.13 -0.08 19.31
C PRO A 109 16.60 -1.52 19.15
N VAL A 110 17.49 -2.49 18.96
CA VAL A 110 17.11 -3.91 18.81
C VAL A 110 16.24 -4.39 19.97
N SER A 111 16.62 -4.04 21.21
CA SER A 111 15.88 -4.39 22.43
C SER A 111 14.44 -3.87 22.41
N GLU A 112 14.27 -2.60 22.01
CA GLU A 112 12.96 -1.96 21.92
C GLU A 112 12.09 -2.62 20.86
N ARG A 113 12.66 -2.92 19.69
CA ARG A 113 11.94 -3.65 18.63
C ARG A 113 11.43 -5.00 19.10
N THR A 114 12.31 -5.79 19.71
CA THR A 114 11.95 -7.11 20.23
C THR A 114 10.85 -7.00 21.27
N GLN A 115 10.99 -6.07 22.21
CA GLN A 115 10.01 -5.85 23.26
C GLN A 115 8.63 -5.43 22.70
N ILE A 116 8.59 -4.51 21.74
CA ILE A 116 7.34 -4.07 21.09
C ILE A 116 6.65 -5.25 20.39
N VAL A 117 7.41 -6.05 19.63
CA VAL A 117 6.87 -7.21 18.90
C VAL A 117 6.34 -8.26 19.88
N GLU A 118 7.11 -8.61 20.92
CA GLU A 118 6.69 -9.59 21.92
C GLU A 118 5.46 -9.13 22.69
N ARG A 119 5.42 -7.85 23.07
CA ARG A 119 4.27 -7.25 23.75
C ARG A 119 3.03 -7.28 22.87
N PHE A 120 3.16 -6.89 21.61
CA PHE A 120 2.07 -6.98 20.64
C PHE A 120 1.53 -8.40 20.52
N ILE A 121 2.41 -9.40 20.38
CA ILE A 121 2.01 -10.81 20.28
C ILE A 121 1.26 -11.27 21.54
N ALA A 122 1.79 -10.96 22.72
CA ALA A 122 1.21 -11.36 24.00
C ALA A 122 -0.20 -10.78 24.22
N MET A 123 -0.46 -9.57 23.70
CA MET A 123 -1.75 -8.88 23.83
C MET A 123 -2.75 -9.23 22.72
N THR A 124 -2.31 -9.93 21.66
CA THR A 124 -3.12 -10.25 20.47
C THR A 124 -3.28 -11.77 20.29
N PHE A 125 -2.79 -12.34 19.20
CA PHE A 125 -2.98 -13.77 18.88
C PHE A 125 -2.24 -14.72 19.83
N GLY A 126 -1.31 -14.23 20.65
CA GLY A 126 -0.69 -14.99 21.74
C GLY A 126 -1.54 -15.06 23.02
N LYS A 127 -2.60 -14.25 23.13
CA LYS A 127 -3.51 -14.23 24.28
C LYS A 127 -4.44 -15.46 24.26
N GLN A 128 -4.62 -16.11 25.41
CA GLN A 128 -5.45 -17.33 25.49
C GLN A 128 -6.91 -17.09 25.07
N GLU A 129 -7.48 -15.95 25.45
CA GLU A 129 -8.88 -15.59 25.23
C GLU A 129 -9.13 -14.87 23.89
N ILE A 130 -8.17 -14.88 22.96
CA ILE A 130 -8.35 -14.27 21.64
C ILE A 130 -9.39 -15.02 20.81
N ALA A 131 -10.23 -14.26 20.09
CA ALA A 131 -11.20 -14.79 19.14
C ALA A 131 -10.54 -15.69 18.10
N ALA A 132 -11.24 -16.76 17.71
CA ALA A 132 -10.70 -17.77 16.79
C ALA A 132 -10.31 -17.18 15.42
N SER A 133 -11.08 -16.20 14.92
CA SER A 133 -10.81 -15.47 13.67
C SER A 133 -9.49 -14.67 13.72
N LEU A 134 -9.06 -14.28 14.92
CA LEU A 134 -7.86 -13.47 15.17
C LEU A 134 -6.67 -14.29 15.66
N ARG A 135 -6.76 -15.62 15.73
CA ARG A 135 -5.61 -16.48 16.11
C ARG A 135 -4.56 -16.61 15.03
N ASN A 136 -4.93 -16.37 13.77
CA ASN A 136 -4.00 -16.50 12.65
C ASN A 136 -3.14 -15.24 12.52
N ILE A 137 -1.81 -15.42 12.52
CA ILE A 137 -0.83 -14.36 12.27
C ILE A 137 -1.05 -13.66 10.91
N ASP A 138 -1.55 -14.37 9.90
CA ASP A 138 -1.88 -13.80 8.59
C ASP A 138 -2.87 -12.64 8.70
N SER A 139 -3.89 -12.77 9.55
CA SER A 139 -4.92 -11.75 9.75
C SER A 139 -4.28 -10.45 10.26
N TRP A 140 -3.33 -10.59 11.19
CA TRP A 140 -2.59 -9.46 11.77
C TRP A 140 -1.64 -8.81 10.77
N ILE A 141 -0.92 -9.61 9.97
CA ILE A 141 -0.08 -9.09 8.90
C ILE A 141 -0.93 -8.30 7.89
N GLY A 142 -2.07 -8.85 7.48
CA GLY A 142 -2.98 -8.21 6.52
C GLY A 142 -3.54 -6.87 7.01
N ILE A 143 -4.00 -6.78 8.27
CA ILE A 143 -4.46 -5.49 8.82
C ILE A 143 -3.32 -4.48 8.97
N LEU A 144 -2.14 -4.90 9.42
CA LEU A 144 -1.00 -3.99 9.57
C LEU A 144 -0.56 -3.41 8.22
N LYS A 145 -0.54 -4.22 7.15
CA LYS A 145 -0.29 -3.72 5.77
C LYS A 145 -1.33 -2.70 5.33
N ARG A 146 -2.61 -2.92 5.65
CA ARG A 146 -3.69 -1.96 5.33
C ARG A 146 -3.61 -0.68 6.17
N VAL A 147 -3.21 -0.76 7.44
CA VAL A 147 -2.89 0.44 8.24
C VAL A 147 -1.75 1.21 7.58
N MET A 148 -0.69 0.53 7.13
CA MET A 148 0.41 1.18 6.42
C MET A 148 -0.06 1.92 5.15
N ILE A 149 -0.96 1.32 4.37
CA ILE A 149 -1.48 1.90 3.12
C ILE A 149 -2.51 2.99 3.36
N ARG A 150 -3.55 2.72 4.13
CA ARG A 150 -4.72 3.62 4.23
C ARG A 150 -4.50 4.76 5.22
N VAL A 151 -3.64 4.56 6.21
CA VAL A 151 -3.42 5.52 7.29
C VAL A 151 -2.05 6.18 7.13
N LEU A 152 -0.98 5.39 7.15
CA LEU A 152 0.39 5.93 7.25
C LEU A 152 0.96 6.46 5.93
N SER A 153 0.32 6.16 4.79
CA SER A 153 0.63 6.84 3.52
C SER A 153 0.19 8.30 3.51
N ASN A 154 -0.74 8.70 4.39
CA ASN A 154 -1.22 10.07 4.48
C ASN A 154 -0.23 10.93 5.28
N VAL A 155 0.30 11.96 4.64
CA VAL A 155 1.34 12.85 5.20
C VAL A 155 0.89 13.62 6.45
N ASN A 156 -0.41 13.73 6.72
CA ASN A 156 -0.97 14.56 7.78
C ASN A 156 -1.38 13.79 9.05
N VAL A 157 -1.11 12.48 9.13
CA VAL A 157 -1.49 11.67 10.30
C VAL A 157 -0.47 11.84 11.43
N ASP A 158 -0.95 12.15 12.64
CA ASP A 158 -0.14 12.06 13.84
C ASP A 158 0.14 10.59 14.16
N THR A 159 1.42 10.23 14.24
CA THR A 159 1.85 8.85 14.48
C THR A 159 2.19 8.57 15.94
N LYS A 160 2.04 9.56 16.84
CA LYS A 160 2.20 9.40 18.29
C LYS A 160 0.86 9.11 18.99
N VAL A 161 -0.03 8.43 18.28
CA VAL A 161 -1.32 7.96 18.79
C VAL A 161 -1.30 6.44 18.95
N PRO A 162 -2.04 5.87 19.92
CA PRO A 162 -2.20 4.42 20.07
C PRO A 162 -2.60 3.71 18.77
N LEU A 163 -1.95 2.59 18.49
CA LEU A 163 -2.28 1.74 17.34
C LEU A 163 -3.67 1.10 17.48
N GLN A 164 -4.12 0.89 18.73
CA GLN A 164 -5.44 0.32 19.07
C GLN A 164 -6.58 0.98 18.29
N TYR A 165 -6.61 2.32 18.21
CA TYR A 165 -7.66 3.07 17.52
C TYR A 165 -7.85 2.68 16.04
N TYR A 166 -6.78 2.21 15.40
CA TYR A 166 -6.85 1.74 14.01
C TYR A 166 -7.17 0.25 13.93
N LEU A 167 -6.74 -0.55 14.89
CA LEU A 167 -7.08 -1.98 14.92
C LEU A 167 -8.54 -2.23 15.31
N GLU A 168 -9.21 -1.27 15.95
CA GLU A 168 -10.65 -1.36 16.23
C GLU A 168 -11.53 -1.07 15.00
N ARG A 169 -10.94 -0.57 13.91
CA ARG A 169 -11.67 -0.27 12.68
C ARG A 169 -11.97 -1.53 11.89
N LYS A 170 -13.24 -1.96 11.89
CA LYS A 170 -13.72 -3.12 11.11
C LYS A 170 -13.39 -3.07 9.63
N ASP A 171 -13.41 -1.89 9.01
CA ASP A 171 -13.14 -1.73 7.58
C ASP A 171 -11.69 -2.07 7.19
N LEU A 172 -10.79 -2.22 8.18
CA LEU A 172 -9.40 -2.59 8.00
C LEU A 172 -9.13 -4.08 8.25
N TRP A 173 -10.13 -4.87 8.64
CA TRP A 173 -9.99 -6.32 8.83
C TRP A 173 -10.43 -7.09 7.60
N THR A 174 -9.76 -8.22 7.31
CA THR A 174 -10.13 -9.09 6.19
C THR A 174 -11.13 -10.12 6.67
N GLY A 175 -12.13 -10.38 5.84
CA GLY A 175 -13.17 -11.35 6.15
C GLY A 175 -14.15 -10.84 7.21
N ASN A 176 -14.98 -11.76 7.69
CA ASN A 176 -16.07 -11.43 8.61
C ASN A 176 -15.58 -11.35 10.08
N VAL A 177 -14.67 -10.43 10.38
CA VAL A 177 -14.30 -10.11 11.77
C VAL A 177 -15.43 -9.29 12.41
N ALA A 178 -15.99 -9.80 13.50
CA ALA A 178 -17.10 -9.14 14.21
C ALA A 178 -16.59 -8.20 15.33
N ASP A 179 -17.46 -7.30 15.83
CA ASP A 179 -17.16 -6.49 17.04
C ASP A 179 -16.70 -7.36 18.21
N ALA A 180 -17.42 -8.47 18.41
CA ALA A 180 -17.14 -9.42 19.48
C ALA A 180 -15.74 -10.05 19.34
N ASP A 181 -15.19 -10.11 18.14
CA ASP A 181 -13.82 -10.58 17.94
C ASP A 181 -12.82 -9.48 18.32
N ILE A 182 -13.08 -8.24 17.90
CA ILE A 182 -12.20 -7.09 18.13
C ILE A 182 -12.01 -6.82 19.62
N ILE A 183 -13.07 -6.94 20.44
CA ILE A 183 -12.97 -6.72 21.89
C ILE A 183 -12.10 -7.77 22.63
N THR A 184 -11.68 -8.85 21.96
CA THR A 184 -10.87 -9.90 22.61
C THR A 184 -9.39 -9.52 22.75
N PHE A 185 -8.92 -8.50 22.03
CA PHE A 185 -7.59 -7.92 22.20
C PHE A 185 -7.67 -6.49 22.75
N ASP A 186 -6.60 -6.10 23.43
CA ASP A 186 -6.44 -4.74 23.96
C ASP A 186 -4.94 -4.43 23.95
N LEU A 187 -4.52 -3.48 23.13
CA LEU A 187 -3.13 -3.05 23.06
C LEU A 187 -2.86 -1.95 24.08
N ASP A 188 -1.69 -2.02 24.71
CA ASP A 188 -1.21 -0.93 25.55
C ASP A 188 -0.99 0.36 24.73
N ASP A 189 -1.35 1.50 25.31
CA ASP A 189 -1.25 2.83 24.68
C ASP A 189 0.18 3.23 24.26
N THR A 190 1.21 2.58 24.80
CA THR A 190 2.60 2.76 24.36
C THR A 190 2.90 2.11 23.02
N ILE A 191 2.04 1.20 22.53
CA ILE A 191 2.12 0.68 21.17
C ILE A 191 1.46 1.69 20.23
N LEU A 192 2.27 2.64 19.79
CA LEU A 192 1.85 3.74 18.92
C LEU A 192 1.82 3.35 17.44
N LEU A 193 1.10 4.16 16.65
CA LEU A 193 0.89 3.95 15.22
C LEU A 193 2.23 3.86 14.44
N HIS A 194 3.26 4.62 14.82
CA HIS A 194 4.57 4.50 14.15
C HIS A 194 5.27 3.15 14.37
N HIS A 195 4.87 2.36 15.36
CA HIS A 195 5.41 1.01 15.57
C HIS A 195 4.87 -0.02 14.57
N THR A 196 3.85 0.32 13.77
CA THR A 196 3.18 -0.60 12.83
C THR A 196 4.17 -1.36 11.95
N PHE A 197 5.16 -0.67 11.37
CA PHE A 197 6.13 -1.30 10.47
C PHE A 197 7.10 -2.23 11.20
N VAL A 198 7.51 -1.87 12.42
CA VAL A 198 8.36 -2.71 13.28
C VAL A 198 7.63 -4.00 13.64
N ILE A 199 6.37 -3.88 14.06
CA ILE A 199 5.51 -5.02 14.40
C ILE A 199 5.33 -5.92 13.19
N LEU A 200 4.91 -5.35 12.06
CA LEU A 200 4.71 -6.07 10.80
C LEU A 200 5.96 -6.88 10.41
N THR A 201 7.14 -6.25 10.42
CA THR A 201 8.39 -6.93 10.09
C THR A 201 8.70 -8.05 11.08
N GLY A 202 8.43 -7.85 12.37
CA GLY A 202 8.58 -8.87 13.41
C GLY A 202 7.67 -10.08 13.19
N LEU A 203 6.40 -9.85 12.83
CA LEU A 203 5.45 -10.92 12.53
C LEU A 203 5.83 -11.72 11.29
N GLU A 204 6.23 -11.04 10.21
CA GLU A 204 6.68 -11.70 8.97
C GLU A 204 7.90 -12.60 9.21
N ARG A 205 8.82 -12.20 10.10
CA ARG A 205 9.95 -13.05 10.51
C ARG A 205 9.50 -14.29 11.28
N LYS A 206 8.50 -14.18 12.16
CA LYS A 206 7.96 -15.34 12.89
C LYS A 206 7.18 -16.29 11.99
N GLN A 207 6.60 -15.78 10.90
CA GLN A 207 5.84 -16.58 9.95
C GLN A 207 6.75 -17.41 9.01
N LYS A 208 7.92 -16.90 8.65
CA LYS A 208 8.89 -17.67 7.86
C LYS A 208 9.50 -18.77 8.75
N PRO A 209 9.40 -20.06 8.39
CA PRO A 209 10.24 -21.07 9.02
C PRO A 209 11.69 -20.65 8.77
N SER A 210 12.46 -20.40 9.83
CA SER A 210 13.87 -20.02 9.74
C SER A 210 14.58 -20.96 8.75
N PRO A 211 15.11 -20.46 7.61
CA PRO A 211 16.19 -21.14 6.95
C PRO A 211 17.44 -20.77 7.73
N THR A 212 17.75 -21.55 8.76
CA THR A 212 19.05 -21.61 9.45
C THR A 212 19.49 -20.34 10.20
N ASP A 213 19.69 -20.52 11.51
CA ASP A 213 20.79 -19.89 12.23
C ASP A 213 22.12 -20.27 11.54
N ILE A 214 22.52 -19.52 10.52
CA ILE A 214 23.90 -19.43 10.05
C ILE A 214 24.20 -17.94 9.88
N ASP A 215 24.82 -17.42 10.93
CA ASP A 215 25.80 -16.33 11.00
C ASP A 215 25.53 -15.43 12.21
N GLY A 216 25.67 -16.04 13.38
CA GLY A 216 26.36 -15.38 14.47
C GLY A 216 27.85 -15.33 14.16
N GLU A 217 28.47 -14.22 14.55
CA GLU A 217 29.91 -13.94 14.54
C GLU A 217 30.53 -13.52 13.21
N GLN A 218 30.54 -12.21 12.96
CA GLN A 218 31.79 -11.48 12.74
C GLN A 218 31.59 -9.97 12.96
N GLU A 219 31.65 -9.57 14.23
CA GLU A 219 32.28 -8.29 14.56
C GLU A 219 33.81 -8.46 14.56
N GLN A 220 34.49 -7.40 14.13
CA GLN A 220 35.95 -7.17 14.11
C GLN A 220 36.71 -7.70 12.87
N ASN A 221 36.91 -6.82 11.88
CA ASN A 221 38.23 -6.20 11.78
C ASN A 221 38.21 -4.87 10.99
N ASN A 222 38.73 -3.83 11.64
CA ASN A 222 39.09 -2.56 11.03
C ASN A 222 40.30 -2.76 10.11
N GLN A 223 40.23 -2.32 8.85
CA GLN A 223 41.40 -1.77 8.15
C GLN A 223 41.00 -0.83 7.00
N LYS A 224 40.89 0.46 7.36
CA LYS A 224 41.51 1.62 6.70
C LYS A 224 41.79 1.50 5.19
N LYS A 225 41.00 2.18 4.37
CA LYS A 225 41.48 2.90 3.17
C LYS A 225 40.59 4.10 2.86
N GLU A 226 41.25 5.26 2.81
CA GLU A 226 40.74 6.59 2.51
C GLU A 226 40.18 6.75 1.07
N PRO A 227 39.47 7.86 0.79
CA PRO A 227 38.38 7.91 -0.17
C PRO A 227 38.85 8.23 -1.59
N LYS A 228 38.08 7.75 -2.58
CA LYS A 228 38.07 8.34 -3.91
C LYS A 228 36.75 9.08 -4.15
N SER A 229 36.95 10.31 -4.59
CA SER A 229 36.03 11.40 -4.85
C SER A 229 35.10 11.19 -6.05
N VAL A 230 33.85 11.71 -5.91
CA VAL A 230 33.03 12.41 -6.94
C VAL A 230 32.45 11.47 -8.03
N GLU A 231 31.14 11.40 -8.28
CA GLU A 231 30.23 12.48 -8.69
C GLU A 231 28.82 12.36 -8.11
N THR A 232 28.32 13.50 -7.61
CA THR A 232 26.94 13.72 -7.19
C THR A 232 26.10 14.02 -8.43
N SER A 233 25.34 13.05 -8.94
CA SER A 233 24.22 13.34 -9.84
C SER A 233 22.98 13.63 -8.97
N THR A 234 22.66 14.90 -8.83
CA THR A 234 21.39 15.35 -8.25
C THR A 234 20.28 15.08 -9.26
N ALA A 235 19.79 13.84 -9.31
CA ALA A 235 18.49 13.56 -9.89
C ALA A 235 17.44 14.24 -9.01
N LYS A 236 16.88 15.35 -9.50
CA LYS A 236 15.64 15.91 -8.97
C LYS A 236 14.54 14.85 -9.19
N VAL A 237 14.29 14.03 -8.18
CA VAL A 237 13.16 13.10 -8.14
C VAL A 237 11.94 13.92 -7.76
N THR A 238 11.06 14.11 -8.75
CA THR A 238 9.72 14.66 -8.57
C THR A 238 8.90 13.76 -7.64
N SER A 239 8.29 14.40 -6.64
CA SER A 239 7.29 13.78 -5.77
C SER A 239 6.11 13.26 -6.58
N TRP A 240 5.68 12.01 -6.32
CA TRP A 240 4.55 11.37 -7.01
C TRP A 240 3.20 12.09 -6.80
N MET A 241 3.13 13.04 -5.86
CA MET A 241 1.92 13.83 -5.60
C MET A 241 1.76 15.07 -6.52
N ASP A 242 2.76 15.45 -7.33
CA ASP A 242 2.73 16.71 -8.12
C ASP A 242 2.01 16.60 -9.48
N LEU A 243 1.39 15.47 -9.83
CA LEU A 243 0.68 15.32 -11.11
C LEU A 243 -0.76 15.88 -11.12
N LYS A 244 -1.24 16.47 -10.02
CA LYS A 244 -2.52 17.20 -10.00
C LYS A 244 -2.29 18.71 -10.01
N GLY A 245 -2.16 19.28 -11.21
CA GLY A 245 -2.41 20.70 -11.44
C GLY A 245 -1.35 21.45 -12.23
N LYS A 246 -1.37 21.31 -13.56
CA LYS A 246 -0.93 22.38 -14.46
C LYS A 246 -1.89 22.50 -15.65
N ASN A 247 -2.74 23.53 -15.60
CA ASN A 247 -3.42 24.04 -16.78
C ASN A 247 -2.38 24.49 -17.83
N PRO A 248 -2.63 24.30 -19.13
CA PRO A 248 -1.72 24.77 -20.17
C PRO A 248 -1.82 26.30 -20.26
N SER A 249 -0.78 27.00 -19.80
CA SER A 249 -0.65 28.44 -20.03
C SER A 249 -0.11 28.70 -21.45
N THR A 250 -0.84 29.57 -22.13
CA THR A 250 -0.61 30.17 -23.43
C THR A 250 0.86 30.55 -23.68
N GLN A 251 1.48 29.99 -24.71
CA GLN A 251 2.78 30.47 -25.19
C GLN A 251 2.61 31.75 -26.01
N VAL A 252 2.96 32.90 -25.42
CA VAL A 252 3.27 34.12 -26.16
C VAL A 252 4.73 34.06 -26.58
N LYS A 253 4.98 33.97 -27.88
CA LYS A 253 6.32 33.86 -28.48
C LYS A 253 6.88 35.28 -28.67
N VAL A 254 7.73 35.74 -27.75
CA VAL A 254 8.61 36.89 -27.98
C VAL A 254 9.99 36.36 -28.37
N ILE A 255 10.41 36.58 -29.61
CA ILE A 255 11.79 36.33 -30.06
C ILE A 255 12.41 37.69 -30.37
N GLN A 256 13.37 38.11 -29.55
CA GLN A 256 14.34 39.15 -29.90
C GLN A 256 15.70 38.49 -30.18
N THR A 257 16.03 38.51 -31.48
CA THR A 257 17.32 38.83 -32.11
C THR A 257 18.63 38.37 -31.45
N SER A 258 19.39 37.61 -32.22
CA SER A 258 20.85 37.79 -32.33
C SER A 258 21.21 37.93 -33.82
N GLY A 259 21.98 38.97 -34.12
CA GLY A 259 22.30 39.38 -35.48
C GLY A 259 23.67 38.90 -35.97
N ALA A 260 23.88 39.05 -37.27
CA ALA A 260 25.15 39.51 -37.84
C ALA A 260 24.96 39.86 -39.33
N LYS A 261 25.31 41.12 -39.67
CA LYS A 261 26.11 41.61 -40.83
C LYS A 261 25.78 40.98 -42.22
N ALA A 262 25.59 41.70 -43.33
CA ALA A 262 26.15 42.97 -43.76
C ALA A 262 25.54 43.41 -45.12
N LYS A 263 25.82 44.68 -45.47
CA LYS A 263 25.99 45.27 -46.82
C LYS A 263 24.75 45.75 -47.61
N LYS A 264 24.70 47.10 -47.76
CA LYS A 264 24.74 47.91 -49.02
C LYS A 264 23.85 47.41 -50.17
N ARG A 265 23.08 48.21 -50.90
CA ARG A 265 23.16 49.65 -51.24
C ARG A 265 21.92 49.96 -52.12
N ILE A 266 21.36 51.16 -51.93
CA ILE A 266 20.94 52.15 -52.96
C ILE A 266 19.77 51.85 -53.91
N ALA A 267 18.93 52.90 -53.98
CA ALA A 267 17.91 53.31 -54.95
C ALA A 267 16.55 52.63 -54.80
#